data_AF-A0A1U7HU93-F1
#
_entry.id   AF-A0A1U7HU93-F1
#
_cell.length_a   1.000
_cell.length_b   1.000
_cell.length_c   1.000
_cell.angle_alpha   90.00
_cell.angle_beta   90.00
_cell.angle_gamma   90.00
#
_symmetry.space_group_name_H-M   'P 1'
#
loop_
_entity.id
_entity.type
_entity.pdbx_description
1 polymer ?
#
loop_
_entity_poly.entity_id
_entity_poly.type
_entity_poly.pdbx_seq_one_letter_code
_entity_poly.pdbx_strand_id
1 'polypeptide(L)'
;MTQSSPNPTTLLRQCLKLAQEVSTHPQANEEFSQLREGIAATNPQAAELMDILWQEVIAARRSAEFWHEMSNVEKDLSNRMMENMAQLRQNYLRLMQEM
;
A
#
# COMPACT_ATOMS: atom_id res chain seq x y z
N MET A 1 -41.76 -3.98 -9.96
CA MET A 1 -40.36 -4.42 -10.15
C MET A 1 -39.46 -3.48 -9.36
N THR A 2 -39.16 -3.82 -8.11
CA THR A 2 -38.24 -3.06 -7.26
C THR A 2 -36.82 -3.44 -7.67
N GLN A 3 -36.22 -2.65 -8.55
CA GLN A 3 -34.78 -2.75 -8.83
C GLN A 3 -34.07 -2.51 -7.50
N SER A 4 -33.52 -3.57 -6.93
CA SER A 4 -32.76 -3.50 -5.69
C SER A 4 -31.47 -2.75 -6.00
N SER A 5 -31.48 -1.44 -5.80
CA SER A 5 -30.27 -0.62 -5.86
C SER A 5 -29.17 -1.32 -5.05
N PRO A 6 -27.98 -1.56 -5.61
CA PRO A 6 -26.91 -2.23 -4.89
C PRO A 6 -26.66 -1.52 -3.56
N ASN A 7 -26.64 -2.27 -2.47
CA ASN A 7 -26.55 -1.71 -1.13
C ASN A 7 -25.23 -0.92 -1.02
N PRO A 8 -25.24 0.38 -0.63
CA PRO A 8 -24.04 1.21 -0.60
C PRO A 8 -22.93 0.62 0.29
N THR A 9 -23.29 -0.15 1.32
CA THR A 9 -22.34 -0.87 2.16
C THR A 9 -21.60 -1.99 1.42
N THR A 10 -22.27 -2.67 0.48
CA THR A 10 -21.62 -3.72 -0.34
C THR A 10 -20.64 -3.15 -1.35
N LEU A 11 -21.00 -2.02 -1.98
CA LEU A 11 -20.11 -1.29 -2.90
C LEU A 11 -18.89 -0.73 -2.16
N LEU A 12 -19.09 -0.13 -0.98
CA LEU A 12 -17.99 0.36 -0.16
C LEU A 12 -17.04 -0.78 0.26
N ARG A 13 -17.58 -1.95 0.60
CA ARG A 13 -16.75 -3.12 0.95
C ARG A 13 -15.92 -3.61 -0.24
N GLN A 14 -16.45 -3.51 -1.45
CA GLN A 14 -15.71 -3.84 -2.66
C GLN A 14 -14.60 -2.82 -2.93
N CYS A 15 -14.89 -1.53 -2.80
CA CYS A 15 -13.89 -0.47 -2.87
C CYS A 15 -12.77 -0.69 -1.85
N LEU A 16 -13.11 -1.05 -0.60
CA LEU A 16 -12.13 -1.34 0.45
C LEU A 16 -11.31 -2.60 0.19
N LYS A 17 -11.84 -3.59 -0.54
CA LYS A 17 -11.08 -4.76 -1.00
C LYS A 17 -10.10 -4.38 -2.09
N LEU A 18 -10.54 -3.61 -3.09
CA LEU A 18 -9.67 -3.09 -4.13
C LEU A 18 -8.62 -2.13 -3.58
N ALA A 19 -8.94 -1.38 -2.54
CA ALA A 19 -7.95 -0.55 -1.87
C ALA A 19 -6.90 -1.37 -1.11
N GLN A 20 -7.00 -2.71 -0.99
CA GLN A 20 -6.01 -3.48 -0.23
C GLN A 20 -4.62 -3.48 -0.85
N GLU A 21 -4.56 -3.49 -2.17
CA GLU A 21 -3.30 -3.48 -2.90
C GLU A 21 -3.02 -2.07 -3.42
N VAL A 22 -1.79 -1.59 -3.23
CA VAL A 22 -1.38 -0.25 -3.68
C VAL A 22 -1.48 -0.11 -5.20
N SER A 23 -1.26 -1.21 -5.93
CA SER A 23 -1.42 -1.31 -7.39
C SER A 23 -2.85 -1.01 -7.86
N THR A 24 -3.86 -1.34 -7.07
CA THR A 24 -5.28 -1.19 -7.40
C THR A 24 -5.91 0.06 -6.78
N HIS A 25 -5.14 0.88 -6.06
CA HIS A 25 -5.60 2.18 -5.54
C HIS A 25 -6.23 3.11 -6.60
N PRO A 26 -5.69 3.24 -7.83
CA PRO A 26 -6.31 4.07 -8.86
C PRO A 26 -7.74 3.61 -9.19
N GLN A 27 -7.92 2.30 -9.40
CA GLN A 27 -9.22 1.71 -9.68
C GLN A 27 -10.17 1.82 -8.47
N ALA A 28 -9.66 1.59 -7.26
CA ALA A 28 -10.43 1.73 -6.03
C ALA A 28 -10.93 3.18 -5.84
N ASN A 29 -10.12 4.18 -6.19
CA ASN A 29 -10.50 5.60 -6.14
C ASN A 29 -11.59 5.93 -7.16
N GLU A 30 -11.52 5.38 -8.37
CA GLU A 30 -12.55 5.56 -9.40
C GLU A 30 -13.89 4.96 -8.95
N GLU A 31 -13.90 3.72 -8.46
CA GLU A 31 -15.11 3.07 -7.96
C GLU A 31 -15.68 3.78 -6.72
N PHE A 32 -14.81 4.23 -5.82
CA PHE A 32 -15.22 5.01 -4.65
C PHE A 32 -15.81 6.38 -5.03
N SER A 33 -15.25 7.06 -6.04
CA SER A 33 -15.78 8.35 -6.52
C SER A 33 -17.20 8.20 -7.07
N GLN A 34 -17.47 7.14 -7.83
CA GLN A 34 -18.81 6.86 -8.34
C GLN A 34 -19.82 6.60 -7.21
N LEU A 35 -19.40 5.86 -6.17
CA LEU A 35 -20.23 5.65 -4.98
C LEU A 35 -20.49 6.96 -4.23
N ARG A 36 -19.45 7.80 -4.08
CA ARG A 36 -19.54 9.09 -3.41
C ARG A 36 -20.49 10.03 -4.14
N GLU A 37 -20.45 10.11 -5.46
CA GLU A 37 -21.37 10.95 -6.25
C GLU A 37 -22.84 10.54 -6.02
N GLY A 38 -23.12 9.24 -5.98
CA GLY A 38 -24.47 8.73 -5.67
C GLY A 38 -24.93 9.09 -4.26
N ILE A 39 -24.02 9.08 -3.28
CA ILE A 39 -24.32 9.47 -1.91
C ILE A 39 -24.46 10.99 -1.79
N ALA A 40 -23.62 11.77 -2.47
CA ALA A 40 -23.65 13.24 -2.46
C ALA A 40 -24.97 13.78 -2.98
N ALA A 41 -25.58 13.12 -3.96
CA ALA A 41 -26.90 13.45 -4.48
C ALA A 41 -28.03 13.32 -3.44
N THR A 42 -27.85 12.47 -2.41
CA THR A 42 -28.85 12.21 -1.36
C THR A 42 -28.49 12.89 -0.03
N ASN A 43 -27.21 12.87 0.33
CA ASN A 43 -26.67 13.41 1.57
C ASN A 43 -25.21 13.89 1.37
N PRO A 44 -25.01 15.20 1.12
CA PRO A 44 -23.69 15.75 0.86
C PRO A 44 -22.74 15.67 2.07
N GLN A 45 -23.25 15.79 3.31
CA GLN A 45 -22.43 15.65 4.52
C GLN A 45 -21.90 14.24 4.69
N ALA A 46 -22.71 13.22 4.39
CA ALA A 46 -22.25 11.82 4.44
C ALA A 46 -21.15 11.56 3.39
N ALA A 47 -21.26 12.15 2.20
CA ALA A 47 -20.25 12.04 1.16
C ALA A 47 -18.92 12.71 1.54
N GLU A 48 -18.97 13.86 2.24
CA GLU A 48 -17.77 14.55 2.73
C GLU A 48 -17.07 13.75 3.85
N LEU A 49 -17.83 13.20 4.79
CA LEU A 49 -17.29 12.31 5.83
C LEU A 49 -16.63 11.06 5.22
N MET A 50 -17.26 10.45 4.21
CA MET A 50 -16.67 9.30 3.53
C MET A 50 -15.37 9.66 2.81
N ASP A 51 -15.28 10.84 2.21
CA ASP A 51 -14.07 11.28 1.48
C ASP A 51 -12.86 11.40 2.42
N ILE A 52 -13.08 11.97 3.61
CA ILE A 52 -12.05 12.09 4.65
C ILE A 52 -11.59 10.69 5.09
N LEU A 53 -12.52 9.79 5.41
CA LEU A 53 -12.19 8.43 5.84
C LEU A 53 -11.46 7.64 4.75
N TRP A 54 -11.83 7.85 3.49
CA TRP A 54 -11.20 7.18 2.36
C TRP A 54 -9.74 7.61 2.16
N GLN A 55 -9.47 8.91 2.24
CA GLN A 55 -8.10 9.43 2.15
C GLN A 55 -7.19 8.84 3.23
N GLU A 56 -7.67 8.77 4.47
CA GLU A 56 -6.92 8.18 5.58
C GLU A 56 -6.62 6.69 5.36
N VAL A 57 -7.59 5.92 4.84
CA VAL A 57 -7.39 4.50 4.51
C VAL A 57 -6.31 4.34 3.44
N ILE A 58 -6.36 5.11 2.35
CA ILE A 58 -5.38 5.03 1.28
C ILE A 58 -3.99 5.45 1.77
N ALA A 59 -3.90 6.51 2.56
CA ALA A 59 -2.65 6.98 3.15
C ALA A 59 -2.02 5.92 4.07
N ALA A 60 -2.81 5.30 4.95
CA ALA A 60 -2.36 4.25 5.86
C ALA A 60 -1.86 3.00 5.12
N ARG A 61 -2.48 2.64 4.00
CA ARG A 61 -2.06 1.47 3.22
C ARG A 61 -0.75 1.74 2.46
N ARG A 62 -0.62 2.93 1.87
CA ARG A 62 0.64 3.33 1.21
C ARG A 62 1.80 3.41 2.19
N SER A 63 1.56 3.91 3.41
CA SER A 63 2.61 3.96 4.43
C SER A 63 3.01 2.56 4.90
N ALA A 64 2.05 1.64 5.08
CA ALA A 64 2.35 0.26 5.41
C ALA A 64 3.21 -0.43 4.33
N GLU A 65 2.86 -0.27 3.05
CA GLU A 65 3.65 -0.81 1.94
C GLU A 65 5.07 -0.21 1.89
N PHE A 66 5.17 1.11 2.06
CA PHE A 66 6.47 1.81 2.10
C PHE A 66 7.36 1.28 3.23
N TRP A 67 6.82 1.06 4.43
CA TRP A 67 7.58 0.48 5.54
C TRP A 67 8.01 -0.95 5.25
N HIS A 68 7.18 -1.72 4.55
CA HIS A 68 7.52 -3.07 4.13
C HIS A 68 8.69 -3.07 3.12
N GLU A 69 8.63 -2.23 2.09
CA GLU A 69 9.70 -2.07 1.11
C GLU A 69 11.00 -1.59 1.77
N MET A 70 10.92 -0.60 2.66
CA MET A 70 12.08 -0.07 3.38
C MET A 70 12.79 -1.17 4.19
N SER A 71 12.02 -1.99 4.91
CA SER A 71 12.58 -3.11 5.69
C SER A 71 13.25 -4.16 4.80
N ASN A 72 12.68 -4.43 3.62
CA ASN A 72 13.27 -5.34 2.64
C ASN A 72 14.60 -4.79 2.09
N VAL A 73 14.67 -3.50 1.78
CA VAL A 73 15.91 -2.84 1.33
C VAL A 73 16.97 -2.84 2.43
N GLU A 74 16.59 -2.55 3.68
CA GLU A 74 17.50 -2.61 4.83
C GLU A 74 18.10 -4.01 5.01
N LYS A 75 17.27 -5.04 4.88
CA LYS A 75 17.72 -6.44 4.95
C LYS A 75 18.70 -6.79 3.83
N ASP A 76 18.43 -6.37 2.59
CA ASP A 76 19.33 -6.60 1.46
C ASP A 76 20.69 -5.88 1.65
N LEU A 77 20.65 -4.63 2.12
CA LEU A 77 21.86 -3.86 2.42
C LEU A 77 22.71 -4.55 3.49
N SER A 78 22.08 -5.04 4.57
CA SER A 78 22.76 -5.75 5.65
C SER A 78 23.44 -7.03 5.15
N ASN A 79 22.75 -7.80 4.32
CA ASN A 79 23.31 -9.01 3.70
C ASN A 79 24.53 -8.70 2.84
N ARG A 80 24.44 -7.69 1.96
CA ARG A 80 25.56 -7.28 1.11
C ARG A 80 26.75 -6.78 1.92
N MET A 81 26.52 -6.05 3.01
CA MET A 81 27.60 -5.62 3.91
C MET A 81 28.31 -6.80 4.57
N MET A 82 27.56 -7.81 5.04
CA MET A 82 28.14 -9.02 5.61
C MET A 82 28.97 -9.80 4.57
N GLU A 83 28.45 -9.97 3.35
CA GLU A 83 29.18 -10.62 2.27
C GLU A 83 30.47 -9.88 1.92
N ASN A 84 30.41 -8.55 1.79
CA ASN A 84 31.58 -7.73 1.46
C ASN A 84 32.63 -7.82 2.58
N MET A 85 32.23 -7.76 3.85
CA MET A 85 33.15 -7.93 4.98
C MET A 85 33.79 -9.32 5.03
N ALA A 86 33.03 -10.37 4.71
CA ALA A 86 33.57 -11.73 4.62
C ALA A 86 34.60 -11.85 3.49
N GLN A 87 34.29 -11.30 2.30
CA GLN A 87 35.21 -11.26 1.16
C GLN A 87 36.47 -10.44 1.46
N LEU A 88 36.33 -9.28 2.09
CA LEU A 88 37.44 -8.44 2.50
C LEU A 88 38.37 -9.20 3.45
N ARG A 89 37.82 -9.83 4.49
CA ARG A 89 38.59 -10.66 5.44
C ARG A 89 39.31 -11.81 4.72
N GLN A 90 38.63 -12.48 3.79
CA GLN A 90 39.23 -13.56 3.01
C GLN A 90 40.37 -13.06 2.11
N ASN A 91 40.20 -11.91 1.45
CA ASN A 91 41.24 -11.28 0.64
C ASN A 91 42.45 -10.86 1.47
N TYR A 92 42.24 -10.25 2.64
CA TYR A 92 43.33 -9.90 3.56
C TYR A 92 44.11 -11.13 4.03
N LEU A 93 43.42 -12.22 4.38
CA LEU A 93 44.08 -13.48 4.77
C LEU A 93 44.90 -14.07 3.63
N ARG A 94 44.38 -14.04 2.39
CA ARG A 94 45.12 -14.48 1.21
C ARG A 94 46.36 -13.61 0.98
N LEU A 95 46.23 -12.30 1.03
CA LEU A 95 47.35 -11.36 0.87
C LEU A 95 48.47 -11.60 1.90
N MET A 96 48.11 -11.89 3.15
CA MET A 96 49.11 -12.23 4.18
C MET A 96 49.76 -13.59 3.99
N GLN A 97 49.11 -14.53 3.31
CA GLN A 97 49.69 -15.85 2.98
C GLN A 97 50.57 -15.80 1.73
N GLU A 98 50.35 -14.81 0.85
CA GLU A 98 51.12 -14.60 -0.37
C GLU A 98 52.37 -13.71 -0.15
N MET A 99 52.49 -13.03 1.00
CA MET A 99 53.72 -12.34 1.46
C MET A 99 54.61 -13.26 2.30
#